data_AF-A0A7G2J021-F1
#
_entry.id   AF-A0A7G2J021-F1
#
_cell.length_a   1.000
_cell.length_b   1.000
_cell.length_c   1.000
_cell.angle_alpha   90.00
_cell.angle_beta   90.00
_cell.angle_gamma   90.00
#
_symmetry.space_group_name_H-M   'P 1'
#
loop_
_entity.id
_entity.type
_entity.pdbx_description
1 polymer ?
#
loop_
_entity_poly.entity_id
_entity_poly.type
_entity_poly.pdbx_seq_one_letter_code
_entity_poly.pdbx_strand_id
1 'polypeptide(L)'
;MDGASKFVRGDAIAGILIMVINVVGGLLVGVLQHGMSMGSAAESYTLLTIGDGLVAQIPALVISTAAGVIVTRVSTDQDVGEQMVTQLFSNPSVMLLSAAVLGLLGLVPGMPNLVFLMFTAALLGLAWWMRGREQKSAR
;
A
#
# COMPACT_ATOMS: atom_id res chain seq x y z
N MET A 1 4.91 -0.71 23.99
CA MET A 1 4.11 -1.34 22.92
C MET A 1 2.64 -0.88 22.90
N ASP A 2 2.01 -0.56 24.04
CA ASP A 2 0.60 -0.08 24.09
C ASP A 2 0.30 1.24 23.35
N GLY A 3 1.33 2.07 23.13
CA GLY A 3 1.17 3.36 22.44
C GLY A 3 0.82 3.20 20.96
N ALA A 4 1.44 2.27 20.24
CA ALA A 4 1.19 2.09 18.81
C ALA A 4 -0.14 1.35 18.55
N SER A 5 -0.51 0.39 19.41
CA SER A 5 -1.76 -0.37 19.25
C SER A 5 -3.00 0.52 19.44
N LYS A 6 -2.96 1.54 20.33
CA LYS A 6 -4.07 2.49 20.47
C LYS A 6 -4.26 3.41 19.26
N PHE A 7 -3.20 3.78 18.54
CA PHE A 7 -3.30 4.63 17.35
C PHE A 7 -3.85 3.84 16.17
N VAL A 8 -3.39 2.61 15.96
CA VAL A 8 -3.92 1.72 14.91
C VAL A 8 -5.38 1.35 15.18
N ARG A 9 -5.74 1.11 16.45
CA ARG A 9 -7.12 0.82 16.83
C ARG A 9 -8.03 2.04 16.63
N GLY A 10 -7.55 3.24 16.92
CA GLY A 10 -8.28 4.49 16.69
C GLY A 10 -8.52 4.78 15.21
N ASP A 11 -7.49 4.61 14.38
CA ASP A 11 -7.57 4.80 12.92
C ASP A 11 -8.52 3.78 12.27
N ALA A 12 -8.47 2.52 12.70
CA ALA A 12 -9.39 1.48 12.22
C ALA A 12 -10.85 1.77 12.60
N ILE A 13 -11.11 2.24 13.84
CA ILE A 13 -12.47 2.59 14.28
C ILE A 13 -12.99 3.79 13.49
N ALA A 14 -12.15 4.82 13.29
CA ALA A 14 -12.51 6.00 12.50
C ALA A 14 -12.81 5.62 11.04
N GLY A 15 -11.97 4.78 10.42
CA GLY A 15 -12.17 4.30 9.05
C GLY A 15 -13.47 3.51 8.86
N ILE A 16 -13.83 2.63 9.82
CA ILE A 16 -15.10 1.90 9.78
C ILE A 16 -16.29 2.85 9.93
N LEU A 17 -16.22 3.83 10.84
CA LEU A 17 -17.28 4.83 11.01
C LEU A 17 -17.51 5.66 9.75
N ILE A 18 -16.42 6.17 9.14
CA ILE A 18 -16.49 6.94 7.90
C ILE A 18 -17.10 6.11 6.77
N MET A 19 -16.70 4.84 6.65
CA MET A 19 -17.27 3.93 5.64
C MET A 19 -18.79 3.78 5.79
N VAL A 20 -19.27 3.52 7.01
CA VAL A 20 -20.71 3.36 7.27
C VAL A 20 -21.46 4.66 6.95
N ILE A 21 -20.91 5.80 7.36
CA ILE A 21 -21.52 7.12 7.10
C ILE A 21 -21.60 7.40 5.60
N ASN A 22 -20.52 7.17 4.84
CA ASN A 22 -20.48 7.42 3.40
C ASN A 22 -21.42 6.49 2.62
N VAL A 23 -21.49 5.20 2.99
CA VAL A 23 -22.40 4.24 2.34
C VAL A 23 -23.86 4.58 2.65
N VAL A 24 -24.22 4.77 3.93
CA VAL A 24 -25.61 5.01 4.32
C VAL A 24 -26.07 6.41 3.88
N GLY A 25 -25.24 7.43 4.08
CA GLY A 25 -25.51 8.80 3.65
C GLY A 25 -25.59 8.92 2.13
N GLY A 26 -24.65 8.28 1.42
CA GLY A 26 -24.66 8.21 -0.03
C GLY A 26 -25.89 7.51 -0.59
N LEU A 27 -26.31 6.38 0.01
CA LEU A 27 -27.53 5.68 -0.38
C LEU A 27 -28.78 6.53 -0.18
N LEU A 28 -28.90 7.19 0.98
CA LEU A 28 -30.03 8.09 1.28
C LEU A 28 -30.09 9.27 0.30
N VAL A 29 -28.96 9.92 0.04
CA VAL A 29 -28.88 11.05 -0.91
C VAL A 29 -29.12 10.58 -2.35
N GLY A 30 -28.61 9.41 -2.73
CA GLY A 30 -28.78 8.82 -4.05
C GLY A 30 -30.25 8.50 -4.36
N VAL A 31 -30.97 7.91 -3.41
CA VAL A 31 -32.37 7.54 -3.58
C VAL A 31 -33.30 8.74 -3.40
N LEU A 32 -33.11 9.55 -2.35
CA LEU A 32 -34.05 10.62 -1.99
C LEU A 32 -33.84 11.92 -2.76
N GLN A 33 -32.60 12.28 -3.09
CA GLN A 33 -32.29 13.54 -3.78
C GLN A 33 -31.97 13.34 -5.26
N HIS A 34 -31.26 12.27 -5.63
CA HIS A 34 -30.85 12.02 -7.02
C HIS A 34 -31.81 11.10 -7.78
N GLY A 35 -32.87 10.58 -7.12
CA GLY A 35 -33.88 9.72 -7.75
C GLY A 35 -33.32 8.41 -8.32
N MET A 36 -32.14 7.98 -7.87
CA MET A 36 -31.51 6.75 -8.33
C MET A 36 -32.24 5.54 -7.79
N SER A 37 -32.26 4.45 -8.56
CA SER A 37 -32.72 3.17 -8.03
C SER A 37 -31.82 2.73 -6.87
N MET A 38 -32.40 2.04 -5.88
CA MET A 38 -31.66 1.61 -4.69
C MET A 38 -30.43 0.75 -5.02
N GLY A 39 -30.51 -0.06 -6.09
CA GLY A 39 -29.38 -0.85 -6.59
C GLY A 39 -28.27 0.01 -7.20
N SER A 40 -28.62 0.98 -8.05
CA SER A 40 -27.64 1.88 -8.69
C SER A 40 -26.97 2.81 -7.67
N ALA A 41 -27.73 3.29 -6.68
CA ALA A 41 -27.20 4.10 -5.58
C ALA A 41 -26.24 3.28 -4.71
N ALA A 42 -26.60 2.03 -4.38
CA ALA A 42 -25.72 1.15 -3.61
C ALA A 42 -24.39 0.92 -4.34
N GLU A 43 -24.42 0.56 -5.62
CA GLU A 43 -23.19 0.33 -6.40
C GLU A 43 -22.30 1.58 -6.47
N SER A 44 -22.87 2.73 -6.84
CA SER A 44 -22.09 3.97 -7.01
C SER A 44 -21.48 4.47 -5.71
N TYR A 45 -22.29 4.58 -4.64
CA TYR A 45 -21.80 5.14 -3.37
C TYR A 45 -20.94 4.14 -2.60
N THR A 46 -21.12 2.83 -2.77
CA THR A 46 -20.17 1.84 -2.24
C THR A 46 -18.82 1.90 -2.96
N LEU A 47 -18.80 1.99 -4.30
CA LEU A 47 -17.54 2.15 -5.05
C LEU A 47 -16.79 3.44 -4.67
N LEU A 48 -17.51 4.57 -4.58
CA LEU A 48 -16.93 5.84 -4.15
C LEU A 48 -16.38 5.78 -2.73
N THR A 49 -17.08 5.10 -1.81
CA THR A 49 -16.61 4.94 -0.42
C THR A 49 -15.34 4.09 -0.33
N ILE A 50 -15.27 2.99 -1.10
CA ILE A 50 -14.05 2.16 -1.15
C ILE A 50 -12.89 2.98 -1.73
N GLY A 51 -13.14 3.75 -2.78
CA GLY A 51 -12.16 4.65 -3.37
C GLY A 51 -11.62 5.68 -2.37
N ASP A 52 -12.51 6.36 -1.63
CA ASP A 52 -12.15 7.33 -0.59
C ASP A 52 -11.29 6.69 0.53
N GLY A 53 -11.67 5.49 0.97
CA GLY A 53 -10.90 4.72 1.95
C GLY A 53 -9.49 4.39 1.48
N LEU A 54 -9.32 3.95 0.22
CA LEU A 54 -8.01 3.64 -0.37
C LEU A 54 -7.15 4.91 -0.55
N VAL A 55 -7.75 6.02 -1.00
CA VAL A 55 -7.06 7.30 -1.20
C VAL A 55 -6.60 7.89 0.13
N ALA A 56 -7.37 7.74 1.21
CA ALA A 56 -6.99 8.22 2.54
C ALA A 56 -5.90 7.33 3.19
N GLN A 57 -5.97 6.02 3.02
CA GLN A 57 -5.10 5.08 3.75
C GLN A 57 -3.70 4.96 3.15
N ILE A 58 -3.54 4.93 1.82
CA ILE A 58 -2.22 4.74 1.21
C ILE A 58 -1.22 5.83 1.65
N PRO A 59 -1.55 7.14 1.60
CA PRO A 59 -0.65 8.19 2.07
C PRO A 59 -0.40 8.12 3.58
N ALA A 60 -1.44 7.82 4.38
CA ALA A 60 -1.32 7.70 5.82
C ALA A 60 -0.31 6.60 6.22
N LEU A 61 -0.36 5.46 5.53
CA LEU A 61 0.54 4.33 5.76
C LEU A 61 1.99 4.67 5.37
N VAL A 62 2.19 5.37 4.25
CA VAL A 62 3.50 5.87 3.81
C VAL A 62 4.08 6.86 4.84
N ILE A 63 3.29 7.87 5.26
CA ILE A 63 3.73 8.88 6.24
C ILE A 63 4.03 8.22 7.60
N SER A 64 3.18 7.31 8.06
CA SER A 64 3.36 6.58 9.33
C SER A 64 4.63 5.72 9.32
N THR A 65 4.88 5.03 8.21
CA THR A 65 6.11 4.22 8.05
C THR A 65 7.34 5.12 7.99
N ALA A 66 7.31 6.20 7.21
CA ALA A 66 8.42 7.15 7.14
C ALA A 66 8.73 7.78 8.50
N ALA A 67 7.71 8.25 9.22
CA ALA A 67 7.86 8.80 10.57
C ALA A 67 8.38 7.76 11.56
N GLY A 68 7.88 6.51 11.50
CA GLY A 68 8.36 5.41 12.33
C GLY A 68 9.84 5.11 12.10
N VAL A 69 10.30 5.13 10.85
CA VAL A 69 11.72 4.94 10.53
C VAL A 69 12.57 6.12 11.00
N ILE A 70 12.11 7.37 10.84
CA ILE A 70 12.83 8.56 11.31
C ILE A 70 12.98 8.56 12.84
N VAL A 71 11.89 8.27 13.57
CA VAL A 71 11.86 8.30 15.04
C VAL A 71 12.73 7.20 15.67
N THR A 72 12.86 6.03 15.01
CA THR A 72 13.64 4.91 15.54
C THR A 72 15.14 5.02 15.30
N ARG A 73 15.60 6.02 14.52
CA ARG A 73 16.99 6.11 14.02
C ARG A 73 17.77 7.36 14.45
N VAL A 74 17.35 8.07 15.50
CA VAL A 74 17.98 9.29 16.08
C VAL A 74 19.46 9.13 16.49
N SER A 75 20.10 7.97 16.26
CA SER A 75 21.48 7.66 16.66
C SER A 75 22.44 7.29 15.51
N THR A 76 22.06 7.42 14.23
CA THR A 76 22.94 7.06 13.08
C THR A 76 23.06 8.24 12.10
N ASP A 77 24.28 8.70 11.81
CA ASP A 77 24.59 9.88 10.96
C ASP A 77 24.33 9.70 9.44
N GLN A 78 23.77 8.57 9.01
CA GLN A 78 23.52 8.29 7.58
C GLN A 78 22.07 8.55 7.20
N ASP A 79 21.87 9.12 6.00
CA ASP A 79 20.55 9.35 5.42
C ASP A 79 19.77 8.04 5.27
N VAL A 80 18.60 7.99 5.94
CA VAL A 80 17.72 6.82 5.96
C VAL A 80 17.31 6.38 4.56
N GLY A 81 17.09 7.34 3.66
CA GLY A 81 16.72 7.07 2.27
C GLY A 81 17.82 6.30 1.52
N GLU A 82 19.08 6.67 1.71
CA GLU A 82 20.22 6.02 1.07
C GLU A 82 20.38 4.57 1.56
N GLN A 83 20.18 4.34 2.85
CA GLN A 83 20.22 2.99 3.43
C GLN A 83 19.06 2.13 2.94
N MET A 84 17.84 2.67 2.83
CA MET A 84 16.71 1.92 2.27
C MET A 84 16.95 1.51 0.82
N VAL A 85 17.43 2.44 -0.01
CA VAL A 85 17.78 2.15 -1.41
C VAL A 85 18.86 1.07 -1.45
N THR A 86 19.92 1.24 -0.65
CA THR A 86 21.00 0.25 -0.56
C THR A 86 20.45 -1.12 -0.16
N GLN A 87 19.57 -1.19 0.83
CA GLN A 87 19.03 -2.46 1.35
C GLN A 87 18.05 -3.14 0.37
N LEU A 88 17.29 -2.36 -0.39
CA LEU A 88 16.47 -2.85 -1.51
C LEU A 88 17.32 -3.51 -2.60
N PHE A 89 18.45 -2.91 -2.96
CA PHE A 89 19.34 -3.40 -4.02
C PHE A 89 20.46 -4.34 -3.55
N SER A 90 20.65 -4.54 -2.24
CA SER A 90 21.68 -5.43 -1.69
C SER A 90 21.11 -6.72 -1.08
N ASN A 91 19.81 -6.77 -0.76
CA ASN A 91 19.19 -7.95 -0.19
C ASN A 91 18.23 -8.63 -1.22
N PRO A 92 18.60 -9.80 -1.77
CA PRO A 92 17.77 -10.50 -2.75
C PRO A 92 16.39 -10.89 -2.21
N SER A 93 16.26 -11.15 -0.90
CA SER A 93 14.98 -11.51 -0.28
C SER A 93 14.00 -10.34 -0.26
N VAL A 94 14.50 -9.13 0.03
CA VAL A 94 13.69 -7.89 -0.01
C VAL A 94 13.23 -7.63 -1.44
N MET A 95 14.13 -7.77 -2.41
CA MET A 95 13.82 -7.53 -3.82
C MET A 95 12.82 -8.55 -4.39
N LEU A 96 12.89 -9.81 -3.95
CA LEU A 96 11.89 -10.84 -4.29
C LEU A 96 10.51 -10.51 -3.72
N LEU A 97 10.44 -10.04 -2.47
CA LEU A 97 9.19 -9.61 -1.83
C LEU A 97 8.57 -8.43 -2.59
N SER A 98 9.38 -7.41 -2.93
CA SER A 98 8.93 -6.26 -3.71
C SER A 98 8.41 -6.67 -5.10
N ALA A 99 9.10 -7.58 -5.78
CA ALA A 99 8.66 -8.10 -7.07
C ALA A 99 7.33 -8.88 -6.97
N ALA A 100 7.14 -9.66 -5.89
CA ALA A 100 5.90 -10.39 -5.65
C ALA A 100 4.71 -9.46 -5.42
N VAL A 101 4.88 -8.41 -4.62
CA VAL A 101 3.83 -7.40 -4.38
C VAL A 101 3.50 -6.64 -5.67
N LEU A 102 4.50 -6.19 -6.41
CA LEU A 102 4.29 -5.53 -7.71
C LEU A 102 3.63 -6.45 -8.73
N GLY A 103 3.98 -7.74 -8.72
CA GLY A 103 3.37 -8.75 -9.58
C GLY A 103 1.89 -8.95 -9.27
N LEU A 104 1.54 -9.07 -7.98
CA LEU A 104 0.15 -9.14 -7.53
C LEU A 104 -0.65 -7.91 -7.93
N LEU A 105 -0.08 -6.71 -7.76
CA LEU A 105 -0.72 -5.46 -8.20
C LEU A 105 -0.89 -5.39 -9.72
N GLY A 106 0.08 -5.90 -10.48
CA GLY A 106 0.01 -5.95 -11.95
C GLY A 106 -1.05 -6.90 -12.49
N LEU A 107 -1.52 -7.85 -11.69
CA LEU A 107 -2.63 -8.76 -12.05
C LEU A 107 -4.00 -8.13 -11.80
N VAL A 108 -4.08 -6.97 -11.14
CA VAL A 108 -5.35 -6.27 -10.89
C VAL A 108 -5.87 -5.65 -12.19
N PRO A 109 -7.09 -6.00 -12.64
CA PRO A 109 -7.68 -5.42 -13.85
C PRO A 109 -7.97 -3.92 -13.66
N GLY A 110 -7.68 -3.12 -14.68
CA GLY A 110 -7.85 -1.65 -14.66
C GLY A 110 -6.58 -0.87 -14.34
N MET A 111 -5.51 -1.54 -13.88
CA MET A 111 -4.18 -0.96 -13.73
C MET A 111 -3.33 -1.20 -15.00
N PRO A 112 -2.29 -0.39 -15.28
CA PRO A 112 -1.38 -0.58 -16.42
C PRO A 112 -0.50 -1.83 -16.21
N ASN A 113 -1.12 -3.02 -16.35
CA ASN A 113 -0.56 -4.35 -16.13
C ASN A 113 0.79 -4.56 -16.82
N LEU A 114 0.95 -4.08 -18.05
CA LEU A 114 2.19 -4.12 -18.82
C LEU A 114 3.36 -3.46 -18.09
N VAL A 115 3.12 -2.29 -17.46
CA VAL A 115 4.14 -1.55 -16.72
C VAL A 115 4.53 -2.31 -15.45
N PHE A 116 3.54 -2.76 -14.68
CA PHE A 116 3.79 -3.50 -13.44
C PHE A 116 4.50 -4.84 -13.70
N LEU A 117 4.07 -5.61 -14.69
CA LEU A 117 4.69 -6.89 -15.05
C LEU A 117 6.12 -6.70 -15.59
N MET A 118 6.39 -5.63 -16.36
CA MET A 118 7.74 -5.24 -16.77
C MET A 118 8.65 -4.99 -15.56
N PHE A 119 8.19 -4.18 -14.60
CA PHE A 119 8.97 -3.90 -13.38
C PHE A 119 9.17 -5.16 -12.53
N THR A 120 8.16 -6.01 -12.40
CA THR A 120 8.28 -7.31 -11.72
C THR A 120 9.32 -8.19 -12.38
N ALA A 121 9.31 -8.32 -13.71
CA ALA A 121 10.31 -9.08 -14.45
C ALA A 121 11.72 -8.51 -14.27
N ALA A 122 11.87 -7.19 -14.31
CA ALA A 122 13.14 -6.52 -14.08
C ALA A 122 13.69 -6.79 -12.66
N LEU A 123 12.85 -6.67 -11.63
CA LEU A 123 13.24 -6.92 -10.25
C LEU A 123 13.58 -8.40 -10.01
N LEU A 124 12.81 -9.33 -10.57
CA LEU A 124 13.13 -10.77 -10.50
C LEU A 124 14.45 -11.09 -11.21
N GLY A 125 14.71 -10.47 -12.37
CA GLY A 125 15.96 -10.60 -13.11
C GLY A 125 17.16 -10.09 -12.31
N LEU A 126 17.05 -8.91 -11.71
CA LEU A 126 18.07 -8.36 -10.81
C LEU A 126 18.29 -9.24 -9.58
N ALA A 127 17.22 -9.80 -9.00
CA ALA A 127 17.29 -10.62 -7.80
C ALA A 127 18.00 -11.94 -8.08
N TRP A 128 17.71 -12.54 -9.24
CA TRP A 128 18.38 -13.74 -9.72
C TRP A 128 19.87 -13.49 -9.99
N TRP A 129 20.21 -12.35 -10.61
CA TRP A 129 21.60 -11.97 -10.85
C TRP A 129 22.39 -11.75 -9.56
N MET A 130 21.81 -11.06 -8.57
CA MET A 130 22.43 -10.86 -7.25
C MET A 130 22.61 -12.18 -6.47
N ARG A 131 21.59 -13.05 -6.49
CA ARG A 131 21.66 -14.36 -5.82
C ARG A 131 22.76 -15.25 -6.41
N GLY A 132 23.00 -15.15 -7.72
CA GLY A 132 24.12 -15.80 -8.40
C GLY A 132 25.50 -15.26 -8.01
N ARG A 133 25.60 -14.01 -7.51
CA ARG A 133 26.85 -13.42 -7.01
C ARG A 133 27.13 -13.82 -5.56
N GLU A 134 26.11 -13.84 -4.70
CA GLU A 134 26.26 -14.31 -3.31
C GLU A 134 26.73 -15.78 -3.25
N GLN A 135 26.22 -16.65 -4.12
CA GLN A 135 26.67 -18.04 -4.21
C GLN A 135 28.11 -18.20 -4.71
N LYS A 136 28.64 -17.22 -5.46
CA LYS A 136 30.05 -17.21 -5.91
C LYS A 136 31.00 -16.66 -4.85
N SER A 137 30.54 -15.81 -3.93
CA SER A 137 31.36 -15.30 -2.81
C SER A 137 31.42 -16.25 -1.61
N ALA A 138 30.58 -17.29 -1.57
CA ALA A 138 30.57 -18.34 -0.56
C ALA A 138 31.31 -19.63 -0.98
N ARG A 139 31.98 -19.63 -2.14
CA ARG A 139 32.89 -20.69 -2.62
C ARG A 139 34.29 -20.13 -2.78
#